data_AF-A0A418EB86-F1
#
_entry.id   AF-A0A418EB86-F1
#
_cell.length_a   1.000
_cell.length_b   1.000
_cell.length_c   1.000
_cell.angle_alpha   90.00
_cell.angle_beta   90.00
_cell.angle_gamma   90.00
#
_symmetry.space_group_name_H-M   'P 1'
#
loop_
_entity.id
_entity.type
_entity.pdbx_description
1 polymer ?
#
loop_
_entity_poly.entity_id
_entity_poly.type
_entity_poly.pdbx_seq_one_letter_code
_entity_poly.pdbx_strand_id
1 'polypeptide(L)'
;LWHIHTKWDNPGKVSELTAGCSFAKTGNHLDPDYACGPNSDHIKEMTCAHKTYGCNTTSYAEAPGVCEKGDLSGKFGTMKAVSGKISETWIDTGNYPTVAKHKDTWSIVLQAVCGTAIHHKRPRHHLIHHNRQVLQCPLAFAFHLLLIVSVKTGS
;
A
#
# COMPACT_ATOMS: atom_id res chain seq x y z
N LEU A 1 3.66 -4.41 1.42
CA LEU A 1 2.54 -4.26 0.46
C LEU A 1 2.19 -2.78 0.35
N TRP A 2 1.53 -2.40 -0.73
CA TRP A 2 1.20 -1.03 -1.08
C TRP A 2 0.01 -1.05 -2.02
N HIS A 3 -1.02 -0.25 -1.68
CA HIS A 3 -2.30 -0.24 -2.39
C HIS A 3 -2.90 1.16 -2.43
N ILE A 4 -3.77 1.43 -3.41
CA ILE A 4 -4.64 2.60 -3.45
C ILE A 4 -5.91 2.28 -2.66
N HIS A 5 -6.25 3.15 -1.73
CA HIS A 5 -7.42 3.07 -0.89
C HIS A 5 -8.44 4.16 -1.24
N THR A 6 -9.70 3.89 -0.92
CA THR A 6 -10.87 4.70 -1.33
C THR A 6 -11.03 6.02 -0.58
N LYS A 7 -10.35 6.21 0.56
CA LYS A 7 -10.51 7.38 1.46
C LYS A 7 -9.19 7.95 1.97
N TRP A 8 -9.28 9.20 2.43
CA TRP A 8 -8.26 9.96 3.12
C TRP A 8 -8.96 10.93 4.07
N ASP A 9 -9.13 10.51 5.32
CA ASP A 9 -9.77 11.32 6.37
C ASP A 9 -8.73 11.87 7.37
N ASN A 10 -7.72 12.57 6.84
CA ASN A 10 -6.72 13.28 7.64
C ASN A 10 -6.69 14.76 7.23
N PRO A 11 -7.60 15.59 7.77
CA PRO A 11 -7.75 16.98 7.33
C PRO A 11 -6.46 17.77 7.54
N GLY A 12 -6.09 18.56 6.52
CA GLY A 12 -4.89 19.38 6.53
C GLY A 12 -3.57 18.62 6.40
N LYS A 13 -3.61 17.30 6.16
CA LYS A 13 -2.41 16.46 6.06
C LYS A 13 -2.29 15.84 4.67
N VAL A 14 -1.06 15.82 4.15
CA VAL A 14 -0.69 15.19 2.87
C VAL A 14 -0.13 13.78 3.05
N SER A 15 0.24 13.41 4.28
CA SER A 15 0.74 12.08 4.64
C SER A 15 0.54 11.82 6.14
N GLU A 16 0.45 10.55 6.52
CA GLU A 16 0.27 10.11 7.91
C GLU A 16 0.91 8.74 8.14
N LEU A 17 0.90 8.31 9.40
CA LEU A 17 1.43 7.02 9.82
C LEU A 17 0.49 6.36 10.82
N THR A 18 0.65 5.04 11.00
CA THR A 18 -0.03 4.28 12.07
C THR A 18 -1.55 4.49 12.05
N ALA A 19 -2.12 5.12 13.08
CA ALA A 19 -3.54 5.40 13.21
C ALA A 19 -4.11 6.27 12.06
N GLY A 20 -3.31 7.20 11.52
CA GLY A 20 -3.71 8.01 10.37
C GLY A 20 -3.84 7.21 9.07
N CYS A 21 -3.26 5.99 9.01
CA CYS A 21 -3.42 5.05 7.90
C CYS A 21 -4.41 3.93 8.19
N SER A 22 -5.14 3.99 9.31
CA SER A 22 -6.09 2.95 9.70
C SER A 22 -7.24 2.82 8.71
N PHE A 23 -7.89 1.65 8.70
CA PHE A 23 -9.07 1.39 7.87
C PHE A 23 -10.17 2.46 8.03
N ALA A 24 -10.38 2.98 9.24
CA ALA A 24 -11.35 4.06 9.47
C ALA A 24 -11.02 5.34 8.69
N LYS A 25 -9.72 5.61 8.46
CA LYS A 25 -9.22 6.80 7.77
C LYS A 25 -9.02 6.61 6.27
N THR A 26 -8.71 5.38 5.84
CA THR A 26 -8.31 5.09 4.46
C THR A 26 -9.34 4.25 3.71
N GLY A 27 -10.19 3.49 4.40
CA GLY A 27 -11.16 2.60 3.79
C GLY A 27 -10.52 1.37 3.15
N ASN A 28 -11.29 0.70 2.30
CA ASN A 28 -10.89 -0.49 1.56
C ASN A 28 -10.01 -0.15 0.34
N HIS A 29 -9.42 -1.18 -0.27
CA HIS A 29 -8.74 -1.08 -1.55
C HIS A 29 -9.70 -0.60 -2.64
N LEU A 30 -9.21 0.20 -3.56
CA LEU A 30 -9.99 0.70 -4.69
C LEU A 30 -10.19 -0.40 -5.74
N ASP A 31 -11.42 -0.90 -5.88
CA ASP A 31 -11.76 -2.00 -6.78
C ASP A 31 -13.05 -1.74 -7.60
N PRO A 32 -13.12 -0.66 -8.39
CA PRO A 32 -14.34 -0.26 -9.09
C PRO A 32 -14.83 -1.26 -10.16
N ASP A 33 -14.02 -2.26 -10.49
CA ASP A 33 -14.29 -3.26 -11.54
C ASP A 33 -14.48 -4.67 -10.96
N TYR A 34 -14.61 -4.79 -9.63
CA TYR A 34 -14.92 -6.05 -8.94
C TYR A 34 -13.91 -7.16 -9.20
N ALA A 35 -12.61 -6.89 -9.13
CA ALA A 35 -11.60 -7.94 -9.10
C ALA A 35 -11.72 -8.78 -7.80
N CYS A 36 -12.30 -8.20 -6.74
CA CYS A 36 -12.72 -8.87 -5.52
C CYS A 36 -11.58 -9.46 -4.69
N GLY A 37 -10.51 -8.70 -4.50
CA GLY A 37 -9.49 -9.05 -3.54
C GLY A 37 -10.01 -8.99 -2.09
N PRO A 38 -9.25 -9.55 -1.12
CA PRO A 38 -9.71 -9.71 0.26
C PRO A 38 -10.14 -8.42 0.96
N ASN A 39 -9.64 -7.27 0.51
CA ASN A 39 -9.94 -5.95 1.05
C ASN A 39 -10.59 -5.02 0.00
N SER A 40 -11.21 -5.58 -1.04
CA SER A 40 -11.99 -4.84 -2.04
C SER A 40 -13.03 -3.94 -1.36
N ASP A 41 -13.27 -2.74 -1.91
CA ASP A 41 -14.38 -1.89 -1.48
C ASP A 41 -15.76 -2.50 -1.74
N HIS A 42 -15.81 -3.57 -2.54
CA HIS A 42 -16.99 -4.35 -2.86
C HIS A 42 -16.99 -5.76 -2.25
N ILE A 43 -16.07 -6.08 -1.33
CA ILE A 43 -15.93 -7.45 -0.79
C ILE A 43 -17.21 -8.03 -0.15
N LYS A 44 -18.13 -7.17 0.31
CA LYS A 44 -19.42 -7.59 0.90
C LYS A 44 -20.53 -7.82 -0.12
N GLU A 45 -20.30 -7.49 -1.39
CA GLU A 45 -21.29 -7.62 -2.44
C GLU A 45 -21.32 -9.04 -3.00
N MET A 46 -22.51 -9.48 -3.45
CA MET A 46 -22.69 -10.82 -4.00
C MET A 46 -21.78 -11.10 -5.21
N THR A 47 -21.46 -10.05 -5.98
CA THR A 47 -20.51 -10.11 -7.10
C THR A 47 -19.14 -10.66 -6.71
N CYS A 48 -18.74 -10.50 -5.44
CA CYS A 48 -17.46 -10.98 -4.91
C CYS A 48 -17.54 -12.33 -4.18
N ALA A 49 -18.73 -12.85 -3.87
CA ALA A 49 -18.91 -14.02 -2.99
C ALA A 49 -18.24 -15.31 -3.50
N HIS A 50 -18.07 -15.46 -4.83
CA HIS A 50 -17.52 -16.66 -5.46
C HIS A 50 -16.31 -16.38 -6.35
N LYS A 51 -15.73 -15.18 -6.28
CA LYS A 51 -14.53 -14.87 -7.05
C LYS A 51 -13.29 -15.36 -6.33
N THR A 52 -12.38 -15.98 -7.08
CA THR A 52 -11.02 -16.25 -6.61
C THR A 52 -10.12 -15.10 -7.04
N TYR A 53 -9.52 -14.42 -6.08
CA TYR A 53 -8.56 -13.36 -6.35
C TYR A 53 -7.16 -13.93 -6.53
N GLY A 54 -6.62 -13.78 -7.74
CA GLY A 54 -5.33 -14.35 -8.14
C GLY A 54 -4.32 -13.30 -8.61
N CYS A 55 -4.45 -12.05 -8.17
CA CYS A 55 -3.56 -10.98 -8.61
C CYS A 55 -2.11 -11.24 -8.18
N ASN A 56 -1.23 -11.26 -9.17
CA ASN A 56 0.22 -11.27 -9.02
C ASN A 56 0.83 -10.72 -10.32
N THR A 57 2.14 -10.53 -10.35
CA THR A 57 2.83 -9.89 -11.49
C THR A 57 2.61 -10.65 -12.80
N THR A 58 2.53 -11.99 -12.73
CA THR A 58 2.32 -12.84 -13.91
C THR A 58 0.89 -12.73 -14.41
N SER A 59 -0.10 -12.91 -13.52
CA SER A 59 -1.52 -12.86 -13.91
C SER A 59 -1.93 -11.45 -14.36
N TYR A 60 -1.35 -10.41 -13.79
CA TYR A 60 -1.55 -9.03 -14.23
C TYR A 60 -1.01 -8.77 -15.64
N ALA A 61 0.17 -9.31 -15.97
CA ALA A 61 0.76 -9.16 -17.31
C ALA A 61 -0.09 -9.86 -18.39
N GLU A 62 -0.74 -10.98 -18.04
CA GLU A 62 -1.63 -11.72 -18.94
C GLU A 62 -3.00 -11.07 -19.08
N ALA A 63 -3.59 -10.62 -17.98
CA ALA A 63 -4.94 -10.06 -17.94
C ALA A 63 -5.05 -8.98 -16.86
N PRO A 64 -4.84 -7.69 -17.18
CA PRO A 64 -4.75 -6.62 -16.18
C PRO A 64 -5.97 -6.49 -15.23
N GLY A 65 -7.16 -6.86 -15.71
CA GLY A 65 -8.41 -6.83 -14.95
C GLY A 65 -8.54 -7.89 -13.85
N VAL A 66 -7.61 -8.85 -13.73
CA VAL A 66 -7.60 -9.83 -12.62
C VAL A 66 -7.17 -9.20 -11.30
N CYS A 67 -6.55 -8.02 -11.35
CA CYS A 67 -6.13 -7.25 -10.19
C CYS A 67 -7.12 -6.15 -9.88
N GLU A 68 -7.31 -5.86 -8.59
CA GLU A 68 -7.97 -4.62 -8.16
C GLU A 68 -7.19 -3.45 -8.76
N LYS A 69 -7.87 -2.38 -9.18
CA LYS A 69 -7.17 -1.20 -9.69
C LYS A 69 -6.19 -0.63 -8.65
N GLY A 70 -6.54 -0.74 -7.37
CA GLY A 70 -5.71 -0.32 -6.25
C GLY A 70 -4.60 -1.28 -5.84
N ASP A 71 -4.54 -2.53 -6.33
CA ASP A 71 -3.55 -3.51 -5.86
C ASP A 71 -2.19 -3.36 -6.56
N LEU A 72 -1.42 -2.35 -6.18
CA LEU A 72 -0.13 -2.07 -6.78
C LEU A 72 0.94 -3.13 -6.43
N SER A 73 0.85 -3.76 -5.25
CA SER A 73 1.74 -4.86 -4.86
C SER A 73 1.54 -6.12 -5.67
N GLY A 74 0.29 -6.50 -5.94
CA GLY A 74 -0.01 -7.65 -6.79
C GLY A 74 0.49 -7.40 -8.22
N LYS A 75 0.25 -6.20 -8.76
CA LYS A 75 0.65 -5.83 -10.13
C LYS A 75 2.15 -5.73 -10.35
N PHE A 76 2.87 -5.08 -9.43
CA PHE A 76 4.28 -4.68 -9.63
C PHE A 76 5.25 -5.30 -8.60
N GLY A 77 4.74 -6.12 -7.68
CA GLY A 77 5.53 -6.70 -6.61
C GLY A 77 5.67 -5.79 -5.38
N THR A 78 6.35 -6.32 -4.37
CA THR A 78 6.61 -5.60 -3.12
C THR A 78 7.81 -4.67 -3.25
N MET A 79 7.66 -3.44 -2.76
CA MET A 79 8.77 -2.51 -2.62
C MET A 79 9.73 -2.96 -1.51
N LYS A 80 11.05 -2.81 -1.75
CA LYS A 80 12.08 -3.12 -0.77
C LYS A 80 12.68 -1.84 -0.21
N ALA A 81 12.77 -1.74 1.11
CA ALA A 81 13.50 -0.67 1.75
C ALA A 81 15.00 -0.97 1.74
N VAL A 82 15.80 -0.10 1.12
CA VAL A 82 17.27 -0.15 1.12
C VAL A 82 17.79 1.02 1.94
N SER A 83 18.56 0.71 2.99
CA SER A 83 19.08 1.71 3.95
C SER A 83 17.99 2.65 4.47
N GLY A 84 16.80 2.11 4.69
CA GLY A 84 15.69 2.87 5.24
C GLY A 84 14.88 3.70 4.28
N LYS A 85 15.10 3.54 2.99
CA LYS A 85 14.40 4.29 1.95
C LYS A 85 13.83 3.33 0.93
N ILE A 86 12.67 3.68 0.41
CA ILE A 86 12.08 3.08 -0.77
C ILE A 86 12.13 4.16 -1.86
N SER A 87 12.62 3.79 -3.04
CA SER A 87 12.63 4.65 -4.22
C SER A 87 12.39 3.74 -5.41
N GLU A 88 11.22 3.89 -6.03
CA GLU A 88 10.76 3.04 -7.11
C GLU A 88 10.01 3.89 -8.13
N THR A 89 10.04 3.47 -9.40
CA THR A 89 9.23 4.07 -10.47
C THR A 89 8.53 2.95 -11.21
N TRP A 90 7.23 3.13 -11.45
CA TRP A 90 6.38 2.16 -12.13
C TRP A 90 5.40 2.92 -13.02
N ILE A 91 4.91 2.22 -14.05
CA ILE A 91 3.90 2.74 -14.97
C ILE A 91 2.83 1.66 -15.10
N ASP A 92 1.60 1.98 -14.74
CA ASP A 92 0.43 1.11 -14.90
C ASP A 92 -0.36 1.55 -16.12
N THR A 93 -0.09 0.93 -17.27
CA THR A 93 -0.84 1.21 -18.51
C THR A 93 -2.08 0.33 -18.68
N GLY A 94 -2.15 -0.78 -17.94
CA GLY A 94 -3.16 -1.82 -18.13
C GLY A 94 -4.40 -1.69 -17.26
N ASN A 95 -4.26 -1.24 -16.02
CA ASN A 95 -5.37 -1.22 -15.06
C ASN A 95 -5.22 -0.15 -13.95
N TYR A 96 -4.59 0.98 -14.26
CA TYR A 96 -4.54 2.12 -13.34
C TYR A 96 -5.93 2.77 -13.24
N PRO A 97 -6.33 3.29 -12.07
CA PRO A 97 -7.53 4.12 -11.99
C PRO A 97 -7.43 5.34 -12.93
N THR A 98 -8.32 5.42 -13.92
CA THR A 98 -8.30 6.50 -14.93
C THR A 98 -8.71 7.85 -14.34
N VAL A 99 -8.18 8.93 -14.95
CA VAL A 99 -8.17 10.30 -14.42
C VAL A 99 -9.55 10.89 -14.08
N ALA A 100 -10.60 10.51 -14.81
CA ALA A 100 -11.98 10.93 -14.50
C ALA A 100 -12.50 10.44 -13.14
N LYS A 101 -11.82 9.47 -12.51
CA LYS A 101 -12.18 8.92 -11.20
C LYS A 101 -11.20 9.33 -10.09
N HIS A 102 -10.15 10.13 -10.31
CA HIS A 102 -9.33 10.63 -9.19
C HIS A 102 -10.23 11.45 -8.26
N LYS A 103 -10.66 10.83 -7.17
CA LYS A 103 -11.31 11.54 -6.09
C LYS A 103 -10.20 12.10 -5.24
N ASP A 104 -10.35 13.35 -4.81
CA ASP A 104 -9.48 14.00 -3.82
C ASP A 104 -9.44 13.25 -2.47
N THR A 105 -10.27 12.20 -2.35
CA THR A 105 -10.33 11.32 -1.20
C THR A 105 -9.43 10.10 -1.30
N TRP A 106 -8.75 9.79 -2.40
CA TRP A 106 -7.93 8.57 -2.44
C TRP A 106 -6.61 8.72 -1.67
N SER A 107 -6.08 7.58 -1.20
CA SER A 107 -4.76 7.52 -0.58
C SER A 107 -3.96 6.32 -1.07
N ILE A 108 -2.63 6.38 -1.00
CA ILE A 108 -1.78 5.22 -1.18
C ILE A 108 -1.23 4.82 0.18
N VAL A 109 -1.50 3.59 0.61
CA VAL A 109 -1.08 3.08 1.91
C VAL A 109 0.04 2.07 1.72
N LEU A 110 1.16 2.28 2.41
CA LEU A 110 2.28 1.36 2.45
C LEU A 110 2.23 0.56 3.75
N GLN A 111 2.12 -0.75 3.61
CA GLN A 111 2.13 -1.69 4.72
C GLN A 111 3.45 -2.45 4.77
N ALA A 112 4.20 -2.25 5.84
CA ALA A 112 5.42 -3.01 6.09
C ALA A 112 5.08 -4.49 6.29
N VAL A 113 5.80 -5.35 5.58
CA VAL A 113 5.81 -6.80 5.83
C VAL A 113 7.22 -7.13 6.28
N CYS A 114 7.39 -7.36 7.58
CA CYS A 114 8.67 -7.84 8.11
C CYS A 114 8.73 -9.36 7.87
N GLY A 115 9.85 -9.85 7.36
CA GLY A 115 10.07 -11.30 7.20
C GLY A 115 9.89 -12.06 8.53
N THR A 116 9.69 -13.37 8.46
CA THR A 116 9.60 -14.25 9.63
C THR A 116 10.87 -14.15 10.46
N ALA A 117 10.81 -13.46 11.61
CA ALA A 117 11.93 -13.37 12.53
C ALA A 117 12.10 -14.70 13.28
N ILE A 118 13.19 -15.42 13.02
CA ILE A 118 13.70 -16.45 13.93
C ILE A 118 14.12 -15.75 15.24
N HIS A 119 13.37 -16.02 16.31
CA HIS A 119 13.62 -15.50 17.66
C HIS A 119 15.04 -15.84 18.13
N HIS A 120 15.93 -14.85 18.23
CA HIS A 120 17.09 -14.92 19.11
C HIS A 120 17.00 -13.80 20.15
N LYS A 121 17.13 -14.20 21.42
CA LYS A 121 16.85 -13.40 22.62
C LYS A 121 17.68 -12.10 22.68
N ARG A 122 17.06 -11.06 23.24
CA ARG A 122 17.65 -9.73 23.52
C ARG A 122 18.91 -9.80 24.39
N PRO A 123 19.80 -8.80 24.27
CA PRO A 123 20.36 -8.12 25.44
C PRO A 123 19.82 -6.68 25.54
N ARG A 124 19.45 -6.29 26.77
CA ARG A 124 19.16 -4.90 27.17
C ARG A 124 20.42 -4.04 26.97
N HIS A 125 20.30 -2.79 26.52
CA HIS A 125 21.08 -1.61 26.99
C HIS A 125 20.39 -0.29 26.56
N HIS A 126 20.43 0.70 27.45
CA HIS A 126 20.00 2.09 27.26
C HIS A 126 20.91 2.83 26.27
N LEU A 127 20.36 3.70 25.41
CA LEU A 127 21.05 4.88 24.88
C LEU A 127 20.05 5.92 24.34
N ILE A 128 20.18 7.16 24.82
CA ILE A 128 19.51 8.37 24.31
C ILE A 128 20.40 8.95 23.21
N HIS A 129 19.88 9.24 22.00
CA HIS A 129 20.48 10.25 21.10
C HIS A 129 19.45 10.85 20.13
N HIS A 130 19.54 12.18 20.00
CA HIS A 130 18.79 13.06 19.11
C HIS A 130 19.11 12.84 17.61
N ASN A 131 18.09 13.03 16.77
CA ASN A 131 18.17 13.50 15.38
C ASN A 131 18.86 12.63 14.30
N ARG A 132 18.61 11.32 14.31
CA ARG A 132 18.77 10.43 13.14
C ARG A 132 17.93 9.17 13.37
N GLN A 133 16.80 9.03 12.69
CA GLN A 133 15.98 7.81 12.80
C GLN A 133 16.61 6.71 11.93
N VAL A 134 17.44 5.88 12.56
CA VAL A 134 18.08 4.70 11.96
C VAL A 134 17.06 3.56 11.90
N LEU A 135 16.89 2.97 10.71
CA LEU A 135 16.16 1.72 10.52
C LEU A 135 16.91 0.56 11.16
N GLN A 136 16.51 0.22 12.37
CA GLN A 136 16.60 -1.13 12.86
C GLN A 136 15.22 -1.53 13.34
N CYS A 137 14.79 -2.71 12.92
CA CYS A 137 13.57 -3.33 13.39
C CYS A 137 13.88 -4.02 14.72
N PRO A 138 13.48 -3.45 15.87
CA PRO A 138 13.02 -4.26 16.97
C PRO A 138 11.52 -4.04 17.14
N LEU A 139 10.83 -5.16 17.34
CA LEU A 139 9.52 -5.30 17.97
C LEU A 139 8.87 -3.98 18.41
N ALA A 140 7.79 -3.62 17.71
CA ALA A 140 6.83 -2.57 18.03
C ALA A 140 7.18 -1.13 17.67
N PHE A 141 7.74 -0.84 16.48
CA PHE A 141 7.57 0.49 15.88
C PHE A 141 7.44 0.38 14.35
N ALA A 142 6.24 0.67 13.85
CA ALA A 142 5.98 0.85 12.42
C ALA A 142 6.41 2.28 12.03
N PHE A 143 7.40 2.40 11.15
CA PHE A 143 7.94 3.66 10.61
C PHE A 143 8.64 3.32 9.28
N HIS A 144 8.70 4.11 8.20
CA HIS A 144 8.21 5.43 7.74
C HIS A 144 8.45 5.44 6.21
N LEU A 145 7.64 6.14 5.39
CA LEU A 145 8.10 6.62 4.08
C LEU A 145 7.33 7.86 3.62
N LEU A 146 8.07 8.92 3.25
CA LEU A 146 7.57 10.07 2.50
C LEU A 146 7.41 9.65 1.03
N LEU A 147 6.17 9.58 0.55
CA LEU A 147 5.86 9.36 -0.87
C LEU A 147 5.53 10.70 -1.51
N ILE A 148 6.46 11.23 -2.30
CA ILE A 148 6.14 12.22 -3.33
C ILE A 148 5.61 11.41 -4.52
N VAL A 149 4.30 11.15 -4.56
CA VAL A 149 3.66 10.61 -5.76
C VAL A 149 3.46 11.79 -6.70
N SER A 150 4.38 11.98 -7.64
CA SER A 150 4.15 12.88 -8.78
C SER A 150 3.44 12.07 -9.87
N VAL A 151 2.10 12.13 -9.90
CA VAL A 151 1.34 11.61 -11.05
C VAL A 151 1.60 12.56 -12.21
N LYS A 152 2.54 12.21 -13.09
CA LYS A 152 2.79 12.96 -14.31
C LYS A 152 1.70 12.58 -15.31
N THR A 153 0.62 13.35 -15.35
CA THR A 153 -0.33 13.28 -16.47
C THR A 153 0.38 13.84 -17.70
N GLY A 154 0.68 12.98 -18.69
CA GLY A 154 1.25 13.42 -19.97
C GLY A 154 0.32 14.43 -20.64
N SER A 155 0.91 15.52 -21.13
CA SER A 155 0.26 16.51 -22.00
C SER A 155 -0.06 15.94 -23.38
#